data_AF-A0A8J5GAE0-F1
#
_entry.id   AF-A0A8J5GAE0-F1
#
_cell.length_a   1.000
_cell.length_b   1.000
_cell.length_c   1.000
_cell.angle_alpha   90.00
_cell.angle_beta   90.00
_cell.angle_gamma   90.00
#
_symmetry.space_group_name_H-M   'P 1'
#
loop_
_entity.id
_entity.type
_entity.pdbx_description
1 polymer ?
#
loop_
_entity_poly.entity_id
_entity_poly.type
_entity_poly.pdbx_seq_one_letter_code
_entity_poly.pdbx_strand_id
1 'polypeptide(L)'
;MLKDPKICFCDDTLPGRLDIKKGDMICYLPYSMGRMKFLWGEDGEDFRPERWLDENGAFQAESPFKFTAFQAGPRICLGKDFAYLQMKILSAVLLHFFRFELKDESRNVRYKSSITLRIDGGLELLASHRQTPDIVYEEEEHASVF
;
A
#
# COMPACT_ATOMS: atom_id res chain seq x y z
N MET A 1 20.86 4.99 4.71
CA MET A 1 20.85 3.64 5.31
C MET A 1 20.14 2.72 4.33
N LEU A 2 20.84 1.76 3.72
CA LEU A 2 20.24 0.77 2.82
C LEU A 2 19.35 -0.14 3.66
N LYS A 3 18.06 -0.19 3.35
CA LYS A 3 17.11 -1.04 4.06
C LYS A 3 17.02 -2.38 3.33
N ASP A 4 17.28 -3.47 4.06
CA ASP A 4 17.09 -4.85 3.59
C ASP A 4 17.96 -5.30 2.39
N PRO A 5 19.31 -5.24 2.51
CA PRO A 5 20.20 -5.76 1.48
C PRO A 5 20.07 -7.27 1.33
N LYS A 6 20.13 -7.76 0.09
CA LYS A 6 20.31 -9.16 -0.24
C LYS A 6 21.78 -9.40 -0.54
N ILE A 7 22.36 -10.46 0.00
CA ILE A 7 23.77 -10.80 -0.18
C ILE A 7 23.86 -11.99 -1.13
N CYS A 8 24.69 -11.87 -2.16
CA CYS A 8 24.90 -12.90 -3.16
C CYS A 8 25.64 -14.09 -2.53
N PHE A 9 25.01 -15.27 -2.51
CA PHE A 9 25.59 -16.48 -1.90
C PHE A 9 26.70 -17.09 -2.77
N CYS A 10 26.59 -16.94 -4.08
CA CYS A 10 27.57 -17.32 -5.10
C CYS A 10 27.60 -16.27 -6.22
N ASP A 11 28.56 -16.39 -7.13
CA ASP A 11 28.57 -15.64 -8.37
C ASP A 11 27.28 -15.93 -9.16
N ASP A 12 26.74 -14.91 -9.83
CA ASP A 12 25.52 -15.00 -10.63
C ASP A 12 25.49 -13.88 -11.68
N THR A 13 24.53 -13.90 -12.60
CA THR A 13 24.33 -12.88 -13.64
C THR A 13 22.89 -12.39 -13.62
N LEU A 14 22.70 -11.11 -13.30
CA LEU A 14 21.38 -10.48 -13.28
C LEU A 14 20.83 -10.25 -14.72
N PRO A 15 19.50 -10.12 -14.86
CA PRO A 15 18.89 -9.68 -16.11
C PRO A 15 19.57 -8.40 -16.64
N GLY A 16 19.95 -8.41 -17.91
CA GLY A 16 20.77 -7.33 -18.50
C GLY A 16 22.27 -7.64 -18.60
N ARG A 17 22.68 -8.88 -18.27
CA ARG A 17 24.08 -9.36 -18.34
C ARG A 17 25.01 -8.61 -17.38
N LEU A 18 24.50 -8.29 -16.20
CA LEU A 18 25.30 -7.72 -15.13
C LEU A 18 25.79 -8.87 -14.24
N ASP A 19 27.08 -9.16 -14.31
CA ASP A 19 27.72 -10.16 -13.45
C ASP A 19 27.88 -9.63 -12.03
N ILE A 20 27.49 -10.44 -11.05
CA ILE A 20 27.59 -10.16 -9.62
C ILE A 20 28.42 -11.26 -8.96
N LYS A 21 29.19 -10.88 -7.95
CA LYS A 21 30.10 -11.79 -7.24
C LYS A 21 29.53 -12.21 -5.91
N LYS A 22 29.95 -13.39 -5.45
CA LYS A 22 29.70 -13.84 -4.08
C LYS A 22 30.09 -12.74 -3.09
N GLY A 23 29.16 -12.39 -2.20
CA GLY A 23 29.34 -11.35 -1.19
C GLY A 23 28.82 -9.97 -1.60
N ASP A 24 28.52 -9.74 -2.88
CA ASP A 24 27.92 -8.48 -3.33
C ASP A 24 26.57 -8.23 -2.67
N MET A 25 26.30 -6.96 -2.34
CA MET A 25 25.02 -6.54 -1.76
C MET A 25 24.14 -5.94 -2.85
N ILE A 26 22.94 -6.50 -3.00
CA ILE A 26 21.90 -6.01 -3.89
C ILE A 26 20.79 -5.41 -3.05
N CYS A 27 20.43 -4.18 -3.37
CA CYS A 27 19.27 -3.51 -2.78
C CYS A 27 18.36 -3.04 -3.90
N TYR A 28 17.07 -3.21 -3.69
CA TYR A 28 16.06 -2.47 -4.42
C TYR A 28 15.39 -1.49 -3.46
N LEU A 29 14.79 -0.43 -4.00
CA LEU A 29 14.25 0.66 -3.20
C LEU A 29 12.74 0.74 -3.42
N PRO A 30 11.91 0.07 -2.59
CA PRO A 30 10.45 0.08 -2.73
C PRO A 30 9.85 1.48 -2.84
N TYR A 31 10.41 2.45 -2.10
CA TYR A 31 9.96 3.84 -2.15
C TYR A 31 10.08 4.44 -3.56
N SER A 32 11.23 4.24 -4.21
CA SER A 32 11.50 4.72 -5.55
C SER A 32 10.71 3.92 -6.58
N MET A 33 10.74 2.59 -6.48
CA MET A 33 10.00 1.70 -7.40
C MET A 33 8.51 2.03 -7.44
N GLY A 34 7.90 2.36 -6.29
CA GLY A 34 6.49 2.77 -6.21
C GLY A 34 6.15 4.10 -6.89
N ARG A 35 7.13 4.83 -7.44
CA ARG A 35 6.97 6.13 -8.12
C ARG A 35 7.69 6.20 -9.47
N MET A 36 8.35 5.11 -9.89
CA MET A 36 9.08 5.09 -11.16
C MET A 36 8.09 5.10 -12.33
N LYS A 37 8.18 6.14 -13.18
CA LYS A 37 7.36 6.25 -14.39
C LYS A 37 7.46 5.04 -15.31
N PHE A 38 8.64 4.43 -15.39
CA PHE A 38 8.85 3.19 -16.15
C PHE A 38 7.94 2.04 -15.69
N LEU A 39 7.61 1.97 -14.39
CA LEU A 39 6.75 0.92 -13.84
C LEU A 39 5.28 1.34 -13.83
N TRP A 40 4.99 2.60 -13.53
CA TRP A 40 3.63 3.06 -13.22
C TRP A 40 2.99 3.96 -14.27
N GLY A 41 3.74 4.42 -15.27
CA GLY A 41 3.32 5.46 -16.20
C GLY A 41 3.55 6.87 -15.66
N GLU A 42 3.10 7.87 -16.39
CA GLU A 42 3.25 9.29 -16.03
C GLU A 42 2.50 9.65 -14.73
N ASP A 43 1.41 8.95 -14.42
CA ASP A 43 0.58 9.11 -13.22
C ASP A 43 1.12 8.34 -12.00
N GLY A 44 2.39 7.90 -12.03
CA GLY A 44 3.00 7.10 -10.96
C GLY A 44 3.15 7.81 -9.62
N GLU A 45 3.03 9.14 -9.59
CA GLU A 45 3.02 9.93 -8.36
C GLU A 45 1.60 10.26 -7.86
N ASP A 46 0.57 9.97 -8.65
CA ASP A 46 -0.81 10.30 -8.34
C ASP A 46 -1.44 9.26 -7.41
N PHE A 47 -2.21 9.75 -6.43
CA PHE A 47 -3.06 8.89 -5.60
C PHE A 47 -4.30 8.46 -6.40
N ARG A 48 -4.21 7.28 -7.04
CA ARG A 48 -5.26 6.73 -7.90
C ARG A 48 -5.65 5.30 -7.49
N PRO A 49 -6.61 5.13 -6.55
CA PRO A 49 -7.07 3.81 -6.10
C PRO A 49 -7.64 2.93 -7.22
N GLU A 50 -8.20 3.53 -8.26
CA GLU A 50 -8.84 2.85 -9.39
C GLU A 50 -7.84 2.05 -10.23
N ARG A 51 -6.53 2.33 -10.09
CA ARG A 51 -5.46 1.56 -10.75
C ARG A 51 -5.46 0.08 -10.36
N TRP A 52 -6.05 -0.25 -9.22
CA TRP A 52 -6.13 -1.59 -8.68
C TRP A 52 -7.43 -2.31 -9.07
N LEU A 53 -8.20 -1.75 -9.99
CA LEU A 53 -9.47 -2.30 -10.45
C LEU A 53 -9.37 -2.68 -11.93
N ASP A 54 -10.03 -3.76 -12.30
CA ASP A 54 -10.24 -4.13 -13.70
C ASP A 54 -11.38 -3.32 -14.34
N GLU A 55 -11.69 -3.61 -15.61
CA GLU A 55 -12.75 -2.93 -16.38
C GLU A 55 -14.16 -3.09 -15.76
N ASN A 56 -14.37 -4.12 -14.93
CA ASN A 56 -15.63 -4.38 -14.23
C ASN A 56 -15.65 -3.79 -12.82
N GLY A 57 -14.59 -3.08 -12.41
CA GLY A 57 -14.43 -2.56 -11.05
C GLY A 57 -14.02 -3.62 -10.02
N ALA A 58 -13.64 -4.82 -10.44
CA ALA A 58 -13.16 -5.87 -9.54
C ALA A 58 -11.69 -5.67 -9.19
N PHE A 59 -11.30 -6.01 -7.96
CA PHE A 59 -9.92 -5.86 -7.52
C PHE A 59 -8.97 -6.75 -8.33
N GLN A 60 -7.97 -6.14 -8.95
CA GLN A 60 -6.90 -6.79 -9.69
C GLN A 60 -5.57 -6.56 -8.96
N ALA A 61 -5.02 -7.61 -8.35
CA ALA A 61 -3.74 -7.54 -7.68
C ALA A 61 -2.59 -7.36 -8.69
N GLU A 62 -1.66 -6.46 -8.39
CA GLU A 62 -0.40 -6.31 -9.14
C GLU A 62 0.63 -7.37 -8.72
N SER A 63 1.57 -7.66 -9.61
CA SER A 63 2.72 -8.50 -9.32
C SER A 63 3.50 -7.99 -8.10
N PRO A 64 3.84 -8.86 -7.12
CA PRO A 64 4.62 -8.47 -5.94
C PRO A 64 6.04 -8.01 -6.30
N PHE A 65 6.55 -8.34 -7.48
CA PHE A 65 7.85 -7.87 -7.98
C PHE A 65 7.79 -6.45 -8.56
N LYS A 66 6.59 -5.95 -8.88
CA LYS A 66 6.34 -4.56 -9.29
C LYS A 66 5.86 -3.71 -8.11
N PHE A 67 4.93 -4.22 -7.32
CA PHE A 67 4.45 -3.60 -6.08
C PHE A 67 5.01 -4.31 -4.84
N THR A 68 6.21 -3.92 -4.44
CA THR A 68 7.01 -4.65 -3.43
C THR A 68 6.73 -4.23 -1.98
N ALA A 69 5.53 -3.72 -1.66
CA ALA A 69 5.20 -3.23 -0.32
C ALA A 69 5.34 -4.31 0.77
N PHE A 70 5.07 -5.57 0.41
CA PHE A 70 5.20 -6.74 1.27
C PHE A 70 6.37 -7.65 0.85
N GLN A 71 7.31 -7.15 0.05
CA GLN A 71 8.36 -7.93 -0.63
C GLN A 71 7.77 -8.94 -1.64
N ALA A 72 8.61 -9.83 -2.17
CA ALA A 72 8.24 -10.84 -3.15
C ALA A 72 9.01 -12.16 -2.94
N GLY A 73 8.57 -13.21 -3.63
CA GLY A 73 9.24 -14.51 -3.62
C GLY A 73 9.15 -15.25 -2.28
N PRO A 74 10.05 -16.21 -2.01
CA PRO A 74 10.01 -17.08 -0.83
C PRO A 74 10.12 -16.37 0.52
N ARG A 75 10.53 -15.09 0.52
CA ARG A 75 10.68 -14.25 1.71
C ARG A 75 9.64 -13.13 1.76
N ILE A 76 8.52 -13.29 1.06
CA ILE A 76 7.36 -12.40 1.17
C ILE A 76 6.89 -12.28 2.62
N CYS A 77 6.39 -11.12 3.01
CA CYS A 77 5.91 -10.88 4.36
C CYS A 77 4.77 -11.84 4.72
N LEU A 78 5.00 -12.67 5.74
CA LEU A 78 3.99 -13.61 6.26
C LEU A 78 2.74 -12.89 6.80
N GLY A 79 2.90 -11.64 7.25
CA GLY A 79 1.81 -10.81 7.78
C GLY A 79 1.00 -10.05 6.71
N LYS A 80 1.24 -10.28 5.41
CA LYS A 80 0.59 -9.53 4.31
C LYS A 80 -0.93 -9.53 4.42
N ASP A 81 -1.53 -10.72 4.51
CA ASP A 81 -3.00 -10.85 4.46
C ASP A 81 -3.64 -10.33 5.76
N PHE A 82 -2.98 -10.55 6.89
CA PHE A 82 -3.38 -9.99 8.18
C PHE A 82 -3.35 -8.45 8.16
N ALA A 83 -2.29 -7.85 7.62
CA ALA A 83 -2.19 -6.40 7.49
C ALA A 83 -3.29 -5.83 6.60
N TYR A 84 -3.59 -6.46 5.45
CA TYR A 84 -4.69 -6.04 4.60
C TYR A 84 -6.04 -6.13 5.30
N LEU A 85 -6.30 -7.21 6.03
CA LEU A 85 -7.54 -7.36 6.79
C LEU A 85 -7.70 -6.25 7.83
N GLN A 86 -6.66 -5.99 8.63
CA GLN A 86 -6.68 -4.92 9.63
C GLN A 86 -6.87 -3.54 9.02
N MET A 87 -6.16 -3.24 7.91
CA MET A 87 -6.31 -1.97 7.21
C MET A 87 -7.73 -1.78 6.70
N LYS A 88 -8.33 -2.80 6.07
CA LYS A 88 -9.71 -2.74 5.57
C LYS A 88 -10.71 -2.47 6.69
N ILE A 89 -10.62 -3.23 7.78
CA ILE A 89 -11.53 -3.07 8.94
C ILE A 89 -11.39 -1.66 9.53
N LEU A 90 -10.15 -1.22 9.79
CA LEU A 90 -9.91 0.09 10.39
C LEU A 90 -10.38 1.23 9.47
N SER A 91 -10.06 1.17 8.17
CA SER A 91 -10.52 2.16 7.20
C SER A 91 -12.04 2.19 7.09
N ALA A 92 -12.71 1.03 7.04
CA ALA A 92 -14.16 0.96 6.98
C ALA A 92 -14.81 1.62 8.21
N VAL A 93 -14.33 1.31 9.41
CA VAL A 93 -14.83 1.90 10.66
C VAL A 93 -14.60 3.42 10.66
N LEU A 94 -13.38 3.87 10.39
CA LEU A 94 -13.04 5.31 10.43
C LEU A 94 -13.85 6.11 9.40
N LEU A 95 -13.98 5.62 8.16
CA LEU A 95 -14.70 6.31 7.09
C LEU A 95 -16.23 6.22 7.22
N HIS A 96 -16.73 5.22 7.95
CA HIS A 96 -18.14 5.11 8.27
C HIS A 96 -18.55 6.16 9.31
N PHE A 97 -17.77 6.29 10.40
CA PHE A 97 -18.15 7.16 11.53
C PHE A 97 -17.63 8.59 11.42
N PHE A 98 -16.56 8.86 10.67
CA PHE A 98 -15.89 10.15 10.69
C PHE A 98 -15.60 10.70 9.29
N ARG A 99 -15.63 12.04 9.20
CA ARG A 99 -15.04 12.81 8.11
C ARG A 99 -13.77 13.47 8.62
N PHE A 100 -12.69 13.36 7.84
CA PHE A 100 -11.39 13.90 8.19
C PHE A 100 -11.04 15.09 7.29
N GLU A 101 -10.51 16.14 7.89
CA GLU A 101 -9.94 17.31 7.21
C GLU A 101 -8.53 17.56 7.74
N LEU A 102 -7.62 18.01 6.88
CA LEU A 102 -6.28 18.40 7.31
C LEU A 102 -6.38 19.65 8.18
N LYS A 103 -5.70 19.65 9.33
CA LYS A 103 -5.65 20.85 10.18
C LYS A 103 -4.90 22.00 9.51
N ASP A 104 -3.90 21.66 8.69
CA ASP A 104 -3.10 22.61 7.92
C ASP A 104 -2.76 21.99 6.56
N GLU A 105 -3.41 22.46 5.50
CA GLU A 105 -3.18 22.02 4.12
C GLU A 105 -1.89 22.58 3.52
N SER A 106 -1.33 23.66 4.09
CA SER A 106 -0.10 24.27 3.61
C SER A 106 1.16 23.54 4.08
N ARG A 107 1.01 22.66 5.07
CA ARG A 107 2.12 21.92 5.66
C ARG A 107 2.75 20.97 4.65
N ASN A 108 4.02 21.21 4.35
CA ASN A 108 4.81 20.31 3.53
C ASN A 108 5.16 19.03 4.33
N VAL A 109 4.64 17.89 3.86
CA VAL A 109 4.86 16.58 4.49
C VAL A 109 6.28 16.11 4.24
N ARG A 110 7.07 15.98 5.32
CA ARG A 110 8.41 15.39 5.29
C ARG A 110 8.37 13.99 5.90
N TYR A 111 9.30 13.15 5.47
CA TYR A 111 9.43 11.79 6.00
C TYR A 111 10.61 11.67 6.94
N LYS A 112 10.40 10.98 8.06
CA LYS A 112 11.47 10.60 8.97
C LYS A 112 12.14 9.32 8.47
N SER A 113 13.48 9.36 8.39
CA SER A 113 14.27 8.16 8.11
C SER A 113 14.18 7.20 9.32
N SER A 114 13.37 6.16 9.19
CA SER A 114 13.24 5.05 10.15
C SER A 114 13.02 3.73 9.42
N ILE A 115 12.92 2.59 10.12
CA ILE A 115 12.66 1.28 9.48
C ILE A 115 11.41 1.36 8.59
N THR A 116 10.29 1.84 9.13
CA THR A 116 9.09 2.22 8.38
C THR A 116 9.18 3.66 7.87
N LEU A 117 8.43 3.97 6.80
CA LEU A 117 8.26 5.34 6.33
C LEU A 117 7.25 6.04 7.23
N ARG A 118 7.67 7.06 7.97
CA ARG A 118 6.80 7.82 8.89
C ARG A 118 6.80 9.29 8.51
N ILE A 119 5.65 9.94 8.66
CA ILE A 119 5.55 11.40 8.54
C ILE A 119 6.27 12.04 9.74
N ASP A 120 7.18 12.95 9.46
CA ASP A 120 7.91 13.68 10.48
C ASP A 120 7.01 14.71 11.17
N GLY A 121 6.95 14.65 12.49
CA GLY A 121 5.99 15.43 13.29
C GLY A 121 4.52 15.01 13.14
N GLY A 122 4.23 13.82 12.61
CA GLY A 122 2.86 13.29 12.46
C GLY A 122 1.99 14.03 11.42
N LEU A 123 0.73 13.60 11.31
CA LEU A 123 -0.28 14.23 10.45
C LEU A 123 -1.49 14.62 11.32
N GLU A 124 -1.66 15.92 11.56
CA GLU A 124 -2.78 16.43 12.36
C GLU A 124 -4.04 16.52 11.50
N LEU A 125 -5.11 15.90 11.99
CA LEU A 125 -6.41 15.84 11.33
C LEU A 125 -7.48 16.37 12.27
N LEU A 126 -8.46 17.07 11.71
CA LEU A 126 -9.73 17.36 12.34
C LEU A 126 -10.70 16.24 11.97
N ALA A 127 -11.24 15.56 12.97
CA ALA A 127 -12.23 14.51 12.79
C ALA A 127 -13.60 15.01 13.27
N SER A 128 -14.61 14.94 12.40
CA SER A 128 -16.00 15.22 12.74
C SER A 128 -16.85 13.97 12.51
N HIS A 129 -17.88 13.76 13.34
CA HIS A 129 -18.81 12.66 13.13
C HIS A 129 -19.50 12.82 11.77
N ARG A 130 -19.52 11.74 11.00
CA ARG A 130 -20.28 11.67 9.76
C ARG A 130 -21.76 11.50 10.14
N GLN A 131 -22.61 12.42 9.72
CA GLN A 131 -24.05 12.21 9.78
C GLN A 131 -24.39 11.12 8.77
N THR A 132 -24.60 9.90 9.25
CA THR A 132 -25.17 8.82 8.45
C THR A 132 -26.65 9.13 8.23
N PRO A 133 -27.15 9.11 6.98
CA PRO A 133 -28.59 9.02 6.76
C PRO A 133 -29.13 7.82 7.53
N ASP A 134 -30.33 7.94 8.11
CA ASP A 134 -31.00 6.81 8.76
C ASP A 134 -31.06 5.63 7.79
N ILE A 135 -30.36 4.54 8.13
CA ILE A 135 -30.44 3.29 7.37
C ILE A 135 -31.79 2.68 7.74
N VAL A 136 -32.81 2.94 6.93
CA VAL A 136 -34.07 2.21 7.01
C VAL A 136 -33.78 0.79 6.53
N TYR A 137 -33.76 -0.16 7.46
CA TYR A 137 -33.82 -1.57 7.10
C TYR A 137 -35.23 -1.84 6.60
N GLU A 138 -35.40 -2.06 5.30
CA GLU A 138 -36.57 -2.79 4.80
C GLU A 138 -36.40 -4.24 5.27
N GLU A 139 -37.23 -4.66 6.22
CA GLU A 139 -37.44 -6.08 6.50
C GLU A 139 -37.99 -6.72 5.21
N GLU A 140 -37.13 -7.34 4.42
CA GLU A 140 -37.59 -8.35 3.46
C GLU A 140 -38.12 -9.53 4.27
N GLU A 141 -39.43 -9.51 4.47
CA GLU A 141 -40.26 -10.62 4.92
C GLU A 141 -40.22 -11.74 3.86
N HIS A 142 -39.08 -12.41 3.71
CA HIS A 142 -39.03 -13.64 2.94
C HIS A 142 -39.54 -14.78 3.82
N ALA A 143 -40.86 -14.92 3.78
CA ALA A 143 -41.59 -16.09 4.18
C ALA A 143 -40.88 -17.37 3.73
N SER A 144 -40.75 -18.28 4.69
CA SER A 144 -40.53 -19.71 4.54
C SER A 144 -40.97 -20.29 3.18
N VAL A 145 -40.04 -20.84 2.40
CA VAL A 145 -40.23 -22.10 1.68
C VAL A 145 -38.87 -22.79 1.44
N PHE A 146 -38.75 -24.00 2.01
CA PHE A 146 -37.70 -25.03 1.90
C PHE A 146 -36.44 -24.90 2.76
#